data_AF-A0A9W7AEM4-F1
#
_entry.id   AF-A0A9W7AEM4-F1
#
_cell.length_a   1.000
_cell.length_b   1.000
_cell.length_c   1.000
_cell.angle_alpha   90.00
_cell.angle_beta   90.00
_cell.angle_gamma   90.00
#
_symmetry.space_group_name_H-M   'P 1'
#
loop_
_entity.id
_entity.type
_entity.pdbx_description
1 polymer ?
#
loop_
_entity_poly.entity_id
_entity_poly.type
_entity_poly.pdbx_seq_one_letter_code
_entity_poly.pdbx_strand_id
1 'polypeptide(L)'
;MLVSFSACALFVVIKVLVGQPLNVDWYAVLHAILTGPPALLCMHLDSHASRIDPGSSSEPLRSIKGAEALTPLHAIIPMVSLGYGLVDLIEGIFLNRGDFIVHGLGVLASMGSCCYLGKSHLVTPALVMELSSIPLNFLDCTIDNALFTMFVQGTFVLSFFFTRLILVPWLWFNFVKTYYDHVVVGGNKSSFPGWFIYIVVGLGLMFHSLNAYWFSYVLQKAGEAMGGGDGDKEL
;
A
#
# COMPACT_ATOMS: atom_id res chain seq x y z
N MET A 1 9.28 -9.04 -13.55
CA MET A 1 8.46 -10.27 -13.60
C MET A 1 9.05 -11.42 -12.78
N LEU A 2 10.32 -11.83 -13.01
CA LEU A 2 10.93 -12.93 -12.24
C LEU A 2 10.85 -12.72 -10.71
N VAL A 3 11.18 -11.52 -10.23
CA VAL A 3 11.11 -11.17 -8.80
C VAL A 3 9.71 -11.36 -8.22
N SER A 4 8.66 -10.99 -8.96
CA SER A 4 7.27 -11.11 -8.49
C SER A 4 6.82 -12.57 -8.39
N PHE A 5 7.23 -13.43 -9.33
CA PHE A 5 6.97 -14.87 -9.23
C PHE A 5 7.74 -15.52 -8.07
N SER A 6 9.01 -15.12 -7.87
CA SER A 6 9.80 -15.58 -6.73
C SER A 6 9.17 -15.14 -5.40
N ALA A 7 8.67 -13.91 -5.30
CA ALA A 7 7.97 -13.42 -4.12
C ALA A 7 6.66 -14.17 -3.88
N CYS A 8 5.85 -14.39 -4.93
CA CYS A 8 4.64 -15.20 -4.87
C CYS A 8 4.94 -16.61 -4.34
N ALA A 9 5.95 -17.29 -4.89
CA ALA A 9 6.35 -18.62 -4.43
C ALA A 9 6.81 -18.62 -2.97
N LEU A 10 7.59 -17.60 -2.56
CA LEU A 10 8.02 -17.44 -1.18
C LEU A 10 6.84 -17.27 -0.22
N PHE A 11 5.86 -16.43 -0.55
CA PHE A 11 4.68 -16.22 0.29
C PHE A 11 3.85 -17.51 0.42
N VAL A 12 3.68 -18.27 -0.67
CA VAL A 12 3.00 -19.57 -0.62
C VAL A 12 3.76 -20.55 0.29
N VAL A 13 5.08 -20.63 0.17
CA VAL A 13 5.92 -21.51 1.02
C VAL A 13 5.78 -21.11 2.49
N ILE A 14 5.86 -19.82 2.79
CA ILE A 14 5.75 -19.31 4.16
C ILE A 14 4.37 -19.63 4.74
N LYS A 15 3.30 -19.43 3.97
CA LYS A 15 1.95 -19.78 4.40
C LYS A 15 1.83 -21.27 4.72
N VAL A 16 2.34 -22.14 3.85
CA VAL A 16 2.29 -23.60 4.04
C VAL A 16 3.12 -24.05 5.24
N LEU A 17 4.30 -23.46 5.45
CA LEU A 17 5.24 -23.87 6.51
C LEU A 17 4.90 -23.29 7.89
N VAL A 18 4.48 -22.02 7.93
CA VAL A 18 4.24 -21.31 9.18
C VAL A 18 2.82 -21.55 9.68
N GLY A 19 1.84 -21.70 8.78
CA GLY A 19 0.43 -21.73 9.15
C GLY A 19 -0.05 -20.39 9.72
N GLN A 20 -1.02 -20.44 10.65
CA GLN A 20 -1.56 -19.27 11.35
C GLN A 20 -1.43 -19.39 12.88
N PRO A 21 -0.21 -19.59 13.43
CA PRO A 21 -0.05 -19.61 14.88
C PRO A 21 -0.48 -18.25 15.45
N LEU A 22 -1.19 -18.32 16.58
CA LEU A 22 -1.78 -17.17 17.26
C LEU A 22 -2.87 -16.44 16.47
N ASN A 23 -3.45 -17.06 15.44
CA ASN A 23 -4.44 -16.44 14.54
C ASN A 23 -3.89 -15.19 13.82
N VAL A 24 -2.57 -15.17 13.56
CA VAL A 24 -1.89 -14.11 12.83
C VAL A 24 -1.62 -14.58 11.41
N ASP A 25 -1.93 -13.73 10.44
CA ASP A 25 -1.55 -13.93 9.05
C ASP A 25 -0.09 -13.51 8.82
N TRP A 26 0.83 -14.46 9.05
CA TRP A 26 2.27 -14.19 8.98
C TRP A 26 2.78 -13.84 7.60
N TYR A 27 2.15 -14.32 6.52
CA TYR A 27 2.60 -13.97 5.18
C TYR A 27 2.19 -12.53 4.83
N ALA A 28 1.01 -12.08 5.27
CA ALA A 28 0.60 -10.68 5.18
C ALA A 28 1.48 -9.76 6.04
N VAL A 29 1.80 -10.15 7.28
CA VAL A 29 2.73 -9.41 8.15
C VAL A 29 4.10 -9.28 7.49
N LEU A 30 4.64 -10.37 6.94
CA LEU A 30 5.93 -10.34 6.27
C LEU A 30 5.91 -9.43 5.04
N HIS A 31 4.87 -9.53 4.19
CA HIS A 31 4.70 -8.62 3.05
C HIS A 31 4.71 -7.16 3.51
N ALA A 32 3.95 -6.83 4.55
CA ALA A 32 3.88 -5.47 5.09
C ALA A 32 5.23 -4.96 5.62
N ILE A 33 6.01 -5.82 6.29
CA ILE A 33 7.38 -5.51 6.76
C ILE A 33 8.36 -5.33 5.60
N LEU A 34 8.25 -6.14 4.54
CA LEU A 34 9.14 -6.07 3.38
C LEU A 34 8.83 -4.90 2.45
N THR A 35 7.69 -4.24 2.62
CA THR A 35 7.22 -3.20 1.69
C THR A 35 7.01 -1.85 2.35
N GLY A 36 6.40 -1.78 3.53
CA GLY A 36 6.10 -0.53 4.25
C GLY A 36 7.34 0.24 4.72
N PRO A 37 8.17 -0.29 5.64
CA PRO A 37 9.38 0.39 6.10
C PRO A 37 10.39 0.69 4.97
N PRO A 38 10.66 -0.23 4.02
CA PRO A 38 11.49 0.07 2.87
C PRO A 38 10.91 1.17 1.97
N ALA A 39 9.59 1.27 1.81
CA ALA A 39 8.96 2.37 1.08
C ALA A 39 9.19 3.73 1.75
N LEU A 40 9.09 3.81 3.09
CA LEU A 40 9.47 5.01 3.84
C LEU A 40 10.94 5.39 3.62
N LEU A 41 11.83 4.41 3.62
CA LEU A 41 13.24 4.63 3.36
C LEU A 41 13.45 5.19 1.94
N CYS A 42 12.78 4.62 0.93
CA CYS A 42 12.77 5.14 -0.43
C CYS A 42 12.30 6.60 -0.50
N MET A 43 11.18 6.93 0.15
CA MET A 43 10.69 8.32 0.23
C MET A 43 11.71 9.27 0.87
N HIS A 44 12.39 8.81 1.93
CA HIS A 44 13.46 9.58 2.57
C HIS A 44 14.64 9.80 1.62
N LEU A 45 15.07 8.76 0.89
CA LEU A 45 16.16 8.85 -0.08
C LEU A 45 15.81 9.81 -1.24
N ASP A 46 14.58 9.76 -1.77
CA ASP A 46 14.13 10.70 -2.79
C ASP A 46 14.12 12.14 -2.27
N SER A 47 13.62 12.36 -1.05
CA SER A 47 13.68 13.69 -0.43
C SER A 47 15.10 14.17 -0.21
N HIS A 48 16.01 13.29 0.22
CA HIS A 48 17.40 13.63 0.47
C HIS A 48 18.15 13.95 -0.84
N ALA A 49 17.95 13.14 -1.88
CA ALA A 49 18.55 13.36 -3.20
C ALA A 49 18.14 14.74 -3.77
N SER A 50 16.86 15.10 -3.69
CA SER A 50 16.37 16.40 -4.17
C SER A 50 16.95 17.62 -3.43
N ARG A 51 17.48 17.43 -2.21
CA ARG A 51 18.14 18.51 -1.44
C ARG A 51 19.61 18.67 -1.80
N ILE A 52 20.29 17.57 -2.14
CA ILE A 52 21.72 17.59 -2.47
C ILE A 52 21.96 18.09 -3.89
N ASP A 53 21.10 17.69 -4.83
CA ASP A 53 21.13 18.18 -6.20
C ASP A 53 19.78 18.84 -6.54
N PRO A 54 19.63 20.15 -6.28
CA PRO A 54 18.42 20.88 -6.64
C PRO A 54 18.12 20.90 -8.15
N GLY A 55 19.11 20.57 -8.99
CA GLY A 55 18.94 20.36 -10.42
C GLY A 55 18.24 19.03 -10.73
N SER A 56 18.37 18.04 -9.85
CA SER A 56 17.53 16.85 -9.84
C SER A 56 16.13 17.23 -9.37
N SER A 57 15.14 17.12 -10.26
CA SER A 57 13.74 17.31 -9.86
C SER A 57 13.37 16.36 -8.73
N SER A 58 12.52 16.79 -7.80
CA SER A 58 11.94 15.90 -6.79
C SER A 58 10.90 14.96 -7.42
N GLU A 59 10.61 13.85 -6.74
CA GLU A 59 9.41 13.09 -7.05
C GLU A 59 8.16 13.91 -6.73
N PRO A 60 7.11 13.87 -7.58
CA PRO A 60 6.92 12.96 -8.72
C PRO A 60 7.41 13.50 -10.07
N LEU A 61 7.90 14.74 -10.12
CA LEU A 61 8.31 15.40 -11.37
C LEU A 61 9.44 14.65 -12.08
N ARG A 62 10.37 14.09 -11.31
CA ARG A 62 11.48 13.29 -11.81
C ARG A 62 11.00 12.08 -12.61
N SER A 63 10.08 11.30 -12.06
CA SER A 63 9.47 10.19 -12.79
C SER A 63 8.68 10.65 -14.02
N ILE A 64 7.95 11.75 -13.94
CA ILE A 64 7.20 12.33 -15.07
C ILE A 64 8.13 12.68 -16.24
N LYS A 65 9.31 13.24 -15.95
CA LYS A 65 10.36 13.53 -16.93
C LYS A 65 11.08 12.28 -17.47
N GLY A 66 10.76 11.09 -16.96
CA GLY A 66 11.28 9.83 -17.46
C GLY A 66 12.53 9.33 -16.77
N ALA A 67 12.90 9.88 -15.62
CA ALA A 67 14.01 9.35 -14.82
C ALA A 67 13.74 7.90 -14.40
N GLU A 68 14.82 7.19 -14.10
CA GLU A 68 14.78 5.84 -13.56
C GLU A 68 14.70 5.85 -12.02
N ALA A 69 14.44 4.68 -11.46
CA ALA A 69 14.44 4.45 -10.02
C ALA A 69 15.76 4.91 -9.38
N LEU A 70 15.70 5.57 -8.21
CA LEU A 70 16.90 6.12 -7.56
C LEU A 70 17.84 5.00 -7.12
N THR A 71 17.24 3.91 -6.63
CA THR A 71 17.94 2.71 -6.18
C THR A 71 17.16 1.48 -6.63
N PRO A 72 17.81 0.30 -6.74
CA PRO A 72 17.12 -0.95 -7.05
C PRO A 72 15.97 -1.26 -6.07
N LEU A 73 16.08 -0.80 -4.82
CA LEU A 73 15.05 -0.98 -3.80
C LEU A 73 13.70 -0.39 -4.23
N HIS A 74 13.70 0.78 -4.89
CA HIS A 74 12.48 1.41 -5.40
C HIS A 74 11.78 0.55 -6.46
N ALA A 75 12.50 -0.31 -7.17
CA ALA A 75 11.93 -1.22 -8.15
C ALA A 75 11.49 -2.56 -7.53
N ILE A 76 12.22 -3.05 -6.51
CA ILE A 76 11.96 -4.35 -5.86
C ILE A 76 10.70 -4.31 -5.00
N ILE A 77 10.49 -3.25 -4.20
CA ILE A 77 9.36 -3.17 -3.25
C ILE A 77 7.98 -3.33 -3.96
N PRO A 78 7.70 -2.64 -5.08
CA PRO A 78 6.49 -2.88 -5.86
C PRO A 78 6.39 -4.29 -6.43
N MET A 79 7.51 -4.91 -6.82
CA MET A 79 7.49 -6.27 -7.37
C MET A 79 7.15 -7.32 -6.31
N VAL A 80 7.58 -7.12 -5.06
CA VAL A 80 7.20 -7.95 -3.91
C VAL A 80 5.70 -7.84 -3.68
N SER A 81 5.17 -6.62 -3.68
CA SER A 81 3.73 -6.37 -3.49
C SER A 81 2.89 -6.92 -4.64
N LEU A 82 3.37 -6.84 -5.88
CA LEU A 82 2.73 -7.50 -7.02
C LEU A 82 2.65 -9.03 -6.82
N GLY A 83 3.71 -9.63 -6.28
CA GLY A 83 3.72 -11.06 -5.94
C GLY A 83 2.71 -11.42 -4.84
N TYR A 84 2.57 -10.57 -3.82
CA TYR A 84 1.54 -10.72 -2.78
C TYR A 84 0.12 -10.59 -3.37
N GLY A 85 -0.13 -9.60 -4.23
CA GLY A 85 -1.42 -9.45 -4.90
C GLY A 85 -1.82 -10.62 -5.81
N LEU A 86 -0.84 -11.35 -6.37
CA LEU A 86 -1.12 -12.61 -7.07
C LEU A 86 -1.61 -13.70 -6.11
N VAL A 87 -0.99 -13.82 -4.93
CA VAL A 87 -1.41 -14.77 -3.89
C VAL A 87 -2.84 -14.46 -3.46
N ASP A 88 -3.15 -13.20 -3.15
CA ASP A 88 -4.51 -12.80 -2.78
C ASP A 88 -5.54 -13.13 -3.86
N LEU A 89 -5.21 -12.88 -5.13
CA LEU A 89 -6.12 -13.21 -6.23
C LEU A 89 -6.37 -14.72 -6.33
N ILE A 90 -5.29 -15.52 -6.26
CA ILE A 90 -5.37 -16.98 -6.34
C ILE A 90 -6.24 -17.51 -5.18
N GLU A 91 -5.99 -17.04 -3.97
CA GLU A 91 -6.74 -17.47 -2.79
C GLU A 91 -8.18 -17.00 -2.82
N GLY A 92 -8.43 -15.76 -3.25
CA GLY A 92 -9.77 -15.24 -3.44
C GLY A 92 -10.60 -16.10 -4.39
N ILE A 93 -9.98 -16.60 -5.47
CA ILE A 93 -10.63 -17.51 -6.41
C ILE A 93 -10.89 -18.88 -5.77
N PHE A 94 -9.89 -19.49 -5.12
CA PHE A 94 -10.03 -20.84 -4.53
C PHE A 94 -10.97 -20.88 -3.32
N LEU A 95 -11.01 -19.82 -2.52
CA LEU A 95 -11.84 -19.70 -1.32
C LEU A 95 -13.18 -18.99 -1.58
N ASN A 96 -13.43 -18.55 -2.82
CA ASN A 96 -14.59 -17.75 -3.21
C ASN A 96 -14.77 -16.48 -2.34
N ARG A 97 -13.65 -15.79 -2.06
CA ARG A 97 -13.56 -14.59 -1.23
C ARG A 97 -13.40 -13.34 -2.10
N GLY A 98 -14.50 -12.63 -2.31
CA GLY A 98 -14.55 -11.45 -3.20
C GLY A 98 -13.64 -10.30 -2.77
N ASP A 99 -13.43 -10.13 -1.47
CA ASP A 99 -12.50 -9.15 -0.89
C ASP A 99 -11.06 -9.36 -1.36
N PHE A 100 -10.60 -10.61 -1.34
CA PHE A 100 -9.26 -11.01 -1.79
C PHE A 100 -9.10 -10.85 -3.31
N ILE A 101 -10.15 -11.18 -4.08
CA ILE A 101 -10.15 -10.99 -5.53
C ILE A 101 -10.01 -9.51 -5.88
N VAL A 102 -10.83 -8.65 -5.27
CA VAL A 102 -10.81 -7.21 -5.54
C VAL A 102 -9.48 -6.59 -5.12
N HIS A 103 -8.95 -6.97 -3.95
CA HIS A 103 -7.64 -6.51 -3.49
C HIS A 103 -6.52 -6.93 -4.45
N GLY A 104 -6.43 -8.22 -4.78
CA GLY A 104 -5.45 -8.76 -5.71
C GLY A 104 -5.51 -8.08 -7.08
N LEU A 105 -6.70 -7.91 -7.66
CA LEU A 105 -6.88 -7.18 -8.92
C LEU A 105 -6.44 -5.71 -8.81
N GLY A 106 -6.75 -5.03 -7.71
CA GLY A 106 -6.33 -3.65 -7.48
C GLY A 106 -4.81 -3.49 -7.42
N VAL A 107 -4.12 -4.39 -6.71
CA VAL A 107 -2.66 -4.43 -6.63
C VAL A 107 -2.05 -4.75 -8.00
N LEU A 108 -2.59 -5.74 -8.71
CA LEU A 108 -2.13 -6.12 -10.05
C LEU A 108 -2.33 -5.00 -11.06
N ALA A 109 -3.47 -4.32 -11.05
CA ALA A 109 -3.74 -3.21 -11.98
C ALA A 109 -2.83 -2.00 -11.70
N SER A 110 -2.71 -1.60 -10.43
CA SER A 110 -1.90 -0.44 -10.04
C SER A 110 -0.41 -0.69 -10.26
N MET A 111 0.13 -1.78 -9.71
CA MET A 111 1.56 -2.06 -9.80
C MET A 111 1.95 -2.68 -11.13
N GLY A 112 1.10 -3.50 -11.72
CA GLY A 112 1.35 -4.13 -13.00
C GLY A 112 1.46 -3.09 -14.12
N SER A 113 0.59 -2.07 -14.13
CA SER A 113 0.69 -0.98 -15.10
C SER A 113 1.99 -0.18 -14.96
N CYS A 114 2.40 0.15 -13.73
CA CYS A 114 3.65 0.86 -13.49
C CYS A 114 4.88 0.00 -13.82
N CYS A 115 4.86 -1.30 -13.48
CA CYS A 115 5.90 -2.26 -13.83
C CYS A 115 6.01 -2.43 -15.35
N TYR A 116 4.89 -2.51 -16.07
CA TYR A 116 4.85 -2.65 -17.52
C TYR A 116 5.51 -1.45 -18.22
N LEU A 117 5.33 -0.24 -17.68
CA LEU A 117 5.97 0.97 -18.19
C LEU A 117 7.43 1.14 -17.74
N GLY A 118 7.97 0.22 -16.94
CA GLY A 118 9.32 0.35 -16.36
C GLY A 118 9.43 1.45 -15.29
N LYS A 119 8.29 1.87 -14.72
CA LYS A 119 8.17 2.98 -13.76
C LYS A 119 7.59 2.52 -12.42
N SER A 120 7.97 1.32 -11.97
CA SER A 120 7.48 0.74 -10.72
C SER A 120 7.77 1.60 -9.49
N HIS A 121 8.87 2.36 -9.48
CA HIS A 121 9.23 3.27 -8.39
C HIS A 121 8.16 4.33 -8.08
N LEU A 122 7.26 4.64 -9.02
CA LEU A 122 6.15 5.57 -8.79
C LEU A 122 5.16 5.12 -7.71
N VAL A 123 4.94 3.82 -7.57
CA VAL A 123 3.99 3.28 -6.60
C VAL A 123 4.65 3.00 -5.25
N THR A 124 5.97 3.07 -5.17
CA THR A 124 6.72 2.84 -3.93
C THR A 124 6.27 3.76 -2.79
N PRO A 125 6.08 5.09 -3.00
CA PRO A 125 5.57 5.95 -1.92
C PRO A 125 4.19 5.55 -1.42
N ALA A 126 3.31 5.01 -2.28
CA ALA A 126 1.98 4.57 -1.87
C ALA A 126 2.04 3.34 -0.93
N LEU A 127 3.10 2.52 -1.04
CA LEU A 127 3.29 1.33 -0.20
C LEU A 127 3.59 1.63 1.28
N VAL A 128 3.78 2.91 1.64
CA VAL A 128 3.80 3.34 3.05
C VAL A 128 2.52 2.94 3.79
N MET A 129 1.39 2.78 3.09
CA MET A 129 0.14 2.30 3.69
C MET A 129 0.25 0.92 4.32
N GLU A 130 1.22 0.10 3.89
CA GLU A 130 1.43 -1.24 4.45
C GLU A 130 1.93 -1.22 5.89
N LEU A 131 2.44 -0.08 6.37
CA LEU A 131 2.78 0.07 7.79
C LEU A 131 1.56 -0.13 8.70
N SER A 132 0.37 0.27 8.24
CA SER A 132 -0.87 0.03 8.97
C SER A 132 -1.36 -1.42 8.87
N SER A 133 -0.92 -2.15 7.85
CA SER A 133 -1.22 -3.58 7.68
C SER A 133 -0.48 -4.44 8.71
N ILE A 134 0.67 -3.97 9.24
CA ILE A 134 1.41 -4.69 10.29
C ILE A 134 0.52 -4.88 11.54
N PRO A 135 0.10 -3.82 12.27
CA PRO A 135 -0.74 -3.98 13.46
C PRO A 135 -2.14 -4.52 13.14
N LEU A 136 -2.66 -4.30 11.93
CA LEU A 136 -3.94 -4.88 11.48
C LEU A 136 -3.95 -6.41 11.61
N ASN A 137 -2.89 -7.07 11.15
CA ASN A 137 -2.77 -8.53 11.21
C ASN A 137 -2.57 -9.09 12.63
N PHE A 138 -2.37 -8.22 13.63
CA PHE A 138 -2.32 -8.60 15.04
C PHE A 138 -3.61 -8.28 15.79
N LEU A 139 -4.63 -7.67 15.17
CA LEU A 139 -5.88 -7.33 15.86
C LEU A 139 -6.63 -8.57 16.38
N ASP A 140 -6.58 -9.67 15.64
CA ASP A 140 -7.24 -10.94 16.02
C ASP A 140 -6.28 -11.92 16.69
N CYS A 141 -5.12 -11.43 17.17
CA CYS A 141 -4.10 -12.28 17.78
C CYS A 141 -4.59 -12.87 19.12
N THR A 142 -4.41 -14.18 19.33
CA THR A 142 -4.89 -14.88 20.53
C THR A 142 -4.10 -14.61 21.81
N ILE A 143 -3.28 -13.55 21.85
CA ILE A 143 -2.53 -13.16 23.04
C ILE A 143 -3.47 -12.44 24.00
N ASP A 144 -3.84 -13.10 25.09
CA ASP A 144 -4.70 -12.54 26.15
C ASP A 144 -3.93 -11.55 27.03
N ASN A 145 -3.69 -10.35 26.50
CA ASN A 145 -3.06 -9.26 27.20
C ASN A 145 -3.71 -7.92 26.80
N ALA A 146 -4.38 -7.27 27.76
CA ALA A 146 -5.10 -6.02 27.51
C ALA A 146 -4.18 -4.87 27.06
N LEU A 147 -2.97 -4.77 27.62
CA LEU A 147 -2.00 -3.74 27.22
C LEU A 147 -1.51 -3.95 25.79
N PHE A 148 -1.24 -5.20 25.41
CA PHE A 148 -0.88 -5.56 24.04
C PHE A 148 -2.01 -5.23 23.07
N THR A 149 -3.24 -5.64 23.38
CA THR A 149 -4.42 -5.38 22.55
C THR A 149 -4.63 -3.88 22.34
N MET A 150 -4.57 -3.09 23.42
CA MET A 150 -4.67 -1.63 23.35
C MET A 150 -3.55 -1.01 22.51
N PHE A 151 -2.31 -1.49 22.67
CA PHE A 151 -1.17 -1.02 21.89
C PHE A 151 -1.33 -1.31 20.39
N VAL A 152 -1.72 -2.52 20.03
CA VAL A 152 -1.93 -2.93 18.63
C VAL A 152 -3.05 -2.11 18.00
N GLN A 153 -4.20 -2.00 18.68
CA GLN A 153 -5.34 -1.20 18.20
C GLN A 153 -4.97 0.28 18.05
N GLY A 154 -4.33 0.88 19.06
CA GLY A 154 -3.89 2.27 19.00
C GLY A 154 -2.90 2.51 17.86
N THR A 155 -1.92 1.62 17.69
CA THR A 155 -0.94 1.69 16.60
C THR A 155 -1.61 1.53 15.23
N PHE A 156 -2.57 0.61 15.10
CA PHE A 156 -3.36 0.44 13.88
C PHE A 156 -4.13 1.72 13.53
N VAL A 157 -4.90 2.28 14.46
CA VAL A 157 -5.71 3.49 14.19
C VAL A 157 -4.82 4.68 13.79
N LEU A 158 -3.74 4.92 14.53
CA LEU A 158 -2.82 6.03 14.26
C LEU A 158 -2.12 5.86 12.91
N SER A 159 -1.59 4.66 12.63
CA SER A 159 -0.92 4.38 11.37
C SER A 159 -1.88 4.38 10.18
N PHE A 160 -3.09 3.84 10.33
CA PHE A 160 -4.14 3.86 9.32
C PHE A 160 -4.51 5.31 8.97
N PHE A 161 -4.83 6.12 9.97
CA PHE A 161 -5.18 7.53 9.78
C PHE A 161 -4.06 8.30 9.07
N PHE A 162 -2.82 8.21 9.60
CA PHE A 162 -1.70 8.96 9.05
C PHE A 162 -1.33 8.51 7.64
N THR A 163 -1.16 7.20 7.41
CA THR A 163 -0.68 6.71 6.12
C THR A 163 -1.78 6.70 5.05
N ARG A 164 -2.97 6.18 5.36
CA ARG A 164 -4.02 5.94 4.35
C ARG A 164 -4.95 7.12 4.08
N LEU A 165 -5.14 8.04 5.03
CA LEU A 165 -6.03 9.20 4.88
C LEU A 165 -5.32 10.54 4.72
N ILE A 166 -4.08 10.65 5.18
CA ILE A 166 -3.32 11.90 5.04
C ILE A 166 -2.22 11.71 3.99
N LEU A 167 -1.24 10.85 4.27
CA LEU A 167 -0.01 10.80 3.50
C LEU A 167 -0.23 10.31 2.07
N VAL A 168 -0.87 9.15 1.87
CA VAL A 168 -1.07 8.59 0.52
C VAL A 168 -2.02 9.45 -0.35
N PRO A 169 -3.15 9.98 0.16
CA PRO A 169 -3.95 10.95 -0.59
C PRO A 169 -3.18 12.21 -0.99
N TRP A 170 -2.34 12.73 -0.09
CA TRP A 170 -1.47 13.86 -0.40
C TRP A 170 -0.45 13.53 -1.48
N LEU A 171 0.21 12.36 -1.42
CA LEU A 171 1.16 11.89 -2.42
C LEU A 171 0.49 11.73 -3.80
N TRP A 172 -0.69 11.10 -3.84
CA TRP A 172 -1.47 10.93 -5.06
C TRP A 172 -1.88 12.27 -5.66
N PHE A 173 -2.43 13.18 -4.85
CA PHE A 173 -2.80 14.52 -5.31
C PHE A 173 -1.59 15.29 -5.84
N ASN A 174 -0.44 15.20 -5.17
CA ASN A 174 0.79 15.83 -5.61
C ASN A 174 1.26 15.27 -6.97
N PHE A 175 1.12 13.97 -7.22
CA PHE A 175 1.36 13.36 -8.53
C PHE A 175 0.44 13.94 -9.61
N VAL A 176 -0.88 13.91 -9.37
CA VAL A 176 -1.87 14.39 -10.34
C VAL A 176 -1.65 15.87 -10.66
N LYS A 177 -1.45 16.70 -9.64
CA LYS A 177 -1.17 18.13 -9.79
C LYS A 177 0.11 18.37 -10.58
N THR A 178 1.21 17.70 -10.21
CA THR A 178 2.51 17.86 -10.89
C THR A 178 2.42 17.43 -12.35
N TYR A 179 1.70 16.35 -12.66
CA TYR A 179 1.46 15.91 -14.03
C TYR A 179 0.69 16.97 -14.81
N TYR A 180 -0.42 17.47 -14.26
CA TYR A 180 -1.25 18.50 -14.90
C TYR A 180 -0.44 19.78 -15.18
N ASP A 181 0.26 20.29 -14.17
CA ASP A 181 1.06 21.51 -14.29
C ASP A 181 2.17 21.36 -15.33
N HIS A 182 2.89 20.24 -15.32
CA HIS A 182 4.03 20.03 -16.22
C HIS A 182 3.62 19.71 -17.66
N VAL A 183 2.67 18.79 -17.83
CA VAL A 183 2.33 18.20 -19.14
C VAL A 183 1.19 18.97 -19.81
N VAL A 184 0.11 19.26 -19.09
CA VAL A 184 -1.10 19.88 -19.67
C VAL A 184 -0.92 21.39 -19.78
N VAL A 185 -0.55 22.06 -18.69
CA VAL A 185 -0.35 23.52 -18.69
C VAL A 185 0.97 23.90 -19.35
N GLY A 186 2.06 23.22 -18.96
CA GLY A 186 3.39 23.50 -19.47
C GLY A 186 3.66 23.02 -20.89
N GLY A 187 2.80 22.16 -21.46
CA GLY A 187 3.00 21.58 -22.79
C GLY A 187 4.24 20.68 -22.92
N ASN A 188 4.81 20.23 -21.79
CA ASN A 188 6.00 19.39 -21.79
C ASN A 188 5.66 17.94 -22.11
N LYS A 189 6.61 17.23 -22.72
CA LYS A 189 6.45 15.79 -22.97
C LYS A 189 6.52 15.02 -21.64
N SER A 190 5.55 14.14 -21.42
CA SER A 190 5.62 13.12 -20.38
C SER A 190 6.33 11.87 -20.89
N SER A 191 7.02 11.16 -20.00
CA SER A 191 7.46 9.79 -20.28
C SER A 191 6.33 8.76 -20.25
N PHE A 192 5.15 9.15 -19.74
CA PHE A 192 3.97 8.29 -19.69
C PHE A 192 3.10 8.47 -20.94
N PRO A 193 2.46 7.40 -21.42
CA PRO A 193 1.41 7.55 -22.42
C PRO A 193 0.24 8.35 -21.83
N GLY A 194 -0.43 9.17 -22.65
CA GLY A 194 -1.50 10.07 -22.18
C GLY A 194 -2.67 9.38 -21.49
N TRP A 195 -2.88 8.07 -21.73
CA TRP A 195 -3.92 7.31 -21.04
C TRP A 195 -3.58 6.95 -19.58
N PHE A 196 -2.29 6.95 -19.22
CA PHE A 196 -1.83 6.49 -17.91
C PHE A 196 -2.39 7.34 -16.77
N ILE A 197 -2.54 8.66 -17.00
CA ILE A 197 -3.10 9.56 -15.99
C ILE A 197 -4.54 9.18 -15.61
N TYR A 198 -5.35 8.67 -16.54
CA TYR A 198 -6.71 8.24 -16.24
C TYR A 198 -6.72 7.00 -15.35
N ILE A 199 -5.76 6.09 -15.51
CA ILE A 199 -5.59 4.94 -14.63
C ILE A 199 -5.19 5.39 -13.23
N VAL A 200 -4.19 6.26 -13.11
CA VAL A 200 -3.74 6.79 -11.81
C VAL A 200 -4.85 7.54 -11.08
N VAL A 201 -5.63 8.36 -11.79
CA VAL A 201 -6.76 9.08 -11.21
C VAL A 201 -7.87 8.11 -10.79
N GLY A 202 -8.27 7.19 -11.67
CA GLY A 202 -9.34 6.23 -11.39
C GLY A 202 -9.03 5.31 -10.22
N LEU A 203 -7.83 4.71 -10.20
CA LEU A 203 -7.39 3.85 -9.11
C LEU A 203 -7.22 4.65 -7.81
N GLY A 204 -6.67 5.86 -7.86
CA GLY A 204 -6.54 6.70 -6.67
C GLY A 204 -7.90 7.05 -6.05
N LEU A 205 -8.87 7.48 -6.85
CA LEU A 205 -10.23 7.74 -6.37
C LEU A 205 -10.87 6.49 -5.74
N MET A 206 -10.69 5.33 -6.38
CA MET A 206 -11.18 4.05 -5.85
C MET A 206 -10.55 3.73 -4.49
N PHE A 207 -9.22 3.76 -4.37
CA PHE A 207 -8.51 3.44 -3.11
C PHE A 207 -8.80 4.45 -2.00
N HIS A 208 -8.89 5.75 -2.32
CA HIS A 208 -9.21 6.77 -1.32
C HIS A 208 -10.65 6.66 -0.83
N SER A 209 -11.60 6.33 -1.71
CA SER A 209 -12.97 6.06 -1.31
C SER A 209 -13.05 4.83 -0.39
N LEU A 210 -12.30 3.78 -0.72
CA LEU A 210 -12.20 2.58 0.11
C LEU A 210 -11.58 2.88 1.48
N ASN A 211 -10.50 3.66 1.53
CA ASN A 211 -9.88 4.06 2.80
C ASN A 211 -10.82 4.94 3.65
N ALA A 212 -11.58 5.84 3.03
CA ALA A 212 -12.58 6.65 3.73
C ALA A 212 -13.73 5.79 4.30
N TYR A 213 -14.20 4.80 3.53
CA TYR A 213 -15.16 3.81 4.02
C TYR A 213 -14.62 3.07 5.24
N TRP A 214 -13.42 2.51 5.16
CA TRP A 214 -12.81 1.79 6.28
C TRP A 214 -12.56 2.69 7.49
N PHE A 215 -12.18 3.94 7.29
CA PHE A 215 -12.05 4.89 8.38
C PHE A 215 -13.37 5.11 9.10
N SER A 216 -14.46 5.31 8.36
CA SER A 216 -15.79 5.46 8.95
C SER A 216 -16.19 4.25 9.80
N TYR A 217 -15.85 3.05 9.33
CA TYR A 217 -16.07 1.81 10.07
C TYR A 217 -15.22 1.71 11.35
N VAL A 218 -13.94 2.09 11.27
CA VAL A 218 -13.04 2.15 12.45
C VAL A 218 -13.56 3.15 13.49
N LEU A 219 -14.04 4.32 13.07
CA LEU A 219 -14.63 5.32 13.97
C LEU A 219 -15.91 4.80 14.63
N GLN A 220 -16.77 4.12 13.87
CA GLN A 220 -17.98 3.51 14.42
C GLN A 220 -17.62 2.48 15.50
N LYS A 221 -16.68 1.58 15.21
CA LYS A 221 -16.23 0.55 16.16
C LYS A 221 -15.57 1.15 17.40
N ALA A 222 -14.76 2.19 17.24
CA ALA A 222 -14.19 2.92 18.37
C ALA A 222 -15.27 3.61 19.22
N GLY A 223 -16.31 4.17 18.59
CA GLY A 223 -17.46 4.77 19.28
C GLY A 223 -18.27 3.75 20.08
N GLU A 224 -18.54 2.58 19.50
CA GLU A 224 -19.20 1.44 20.17
C GLU A 224 -18.42 1.01 21.42
N ALA A 225 -17.09 0.96 21.36
CA ALA A 225 -16.24 0.59 22.48
C ALA A 225 -16.22 1.63 23.62
N MET A 226 -16.23 2.93 23.29
CA MET A 226 -16.21 4.02 24.29
C MET A 226 -17.59 4.29 24.91
N GLY A 227 -18.66 3.98 24.18
CA GLY A 227 -20.04 4.26 24.60
C GLY A 227 -20.54 3.41 25.78
N GLY A 228 -19.80 2.38 26.20
CA GLY A 228 -20.03 1.62 27.42
C GLY A 228 -21.50 1.32 27.70
N GLY A 229 -22.17 0.51 26.86
CA GLY A 229 -23.58 0.26 27.10
C GLY A 229 -24.23 -0.80 26.21
N ASP A 230 -24.52 -1.93 26.85
CA ASP A 230 -25.66 -2.83 26.67
C ASP A 230 -25.71 -3.78 25.48
N GLY A 231 -25.31 -5.01 25.78
CA GLY A 231 -25.92 -6.20 25.22
C GLY A 231 -24.95 -7.33 25.05
N ASP A 232 -24.85 -8.18 26.07
CA ASP A 232 -24.90 -9.64 25.86
C ASP A 232 -25.96 -9.96 24.80
N LYS A 233 -25.54 -9.95 23.54
CA LYS A 233 -26.16 -10.73 22.49
C LYS A 233 -25.10 -11.72 22.09
N GLU A 234 -25.18 -12.84 22.80
CA GLU A 234 -24.71 -14.16 22.39
C GLU A 234 -24.53 -14.20 20.86
N LEU A 235 -23.27 -14.36 20.44
CA LEU A 235 -22.93 -15.06 19.22
C LEU A 235 -22.80 -16.55 19.57
#